data_AF-A0A9E3P2Y9-F1
#
_entry.id   AF-A0A9E3P2Y9-F1
#
_cell.length_a   1.000
_cell.length_b   1.000
_cell.length_c   1.000
_cell.angle_alpha   90.00
_cell.angle_beta   90.00
_cell.angle_gamma   90.00
#
_symmetry.space_group_name_H-M   'P 1'
#
loop_
_entity.id
_entity.type
_entity.pdbx_description
1 polymer ?
#
loop_
_entity_poly.entity_id
_entity_poly.type
_entity_poly.pdbx_seq_one_letter_code
_entity_poly.pdbx_strand_id
1 'polypeptide(L)'
;MYRDDTKAVLETRNNDIRACYDGVLAGTPGVSGKVTIKFDVENEQGKITNPQVDPAGTTAPQPVADCVIKNIAGLGLTPPDARKGEGTWVWEFSAPPPPAPAAAPKS
;
A
#
# COMPACT_ATOMS: atom_id res chain seq x y z
N MET A 1 -11.09 14.29 -10.51
CA MET A 1 -10.30 13.96 -11.73
C MET A 1 -8.92 13.48 -11.33
N TYR A 2 -7.88 14.30 -11.10
CA TYR A 2 -6.52 13.80 -10.73
C TYR A 2 -6.48 12.78 -9.55
N ARG A 3 -7.18 13.07 -8.45
CA ARG A 3 -7.25 12.15 -7.30
C ARG A 3 -7.95 10.83 -7.62
N ASP A 4 -8.95 10.85 -8.50
CA ASP A 4 -9.77 9.69 -8.83
C ASP A 4 -9.02 8.75 -9.79
N ASP A 5 -8.29 9.31 -10.76
CA ASP A 5 -7.48 8.54 -11.70
C ASP A 5 -6.25 7.93 -11.01
N THR A 6 -5.59 8.70 -10.14
CA THR A 6 -4.50 8.18 -9.30
C THR A 6 -4.98 7.07 -8.38
N LYS A 7 -6.16 7.27 -7.76
CA LYS A 7 -6.81 6.25 -6.94
C LYS A 7 -7.07 4.98 -7.76
N ALA A 8 -7.70 5.07 -8.93
CA ALA A 8 -8.05 3.91 -9.75
C ALA A 8 -6.80 3.09 -10.12
N VAL A 9 -5.70 3.76 -10.45
CA VAL A 9 -4.43 3.10 -10.80
C VAL A 9 -3.80 2.44 -9.58
N LEU A 10 -3.75 3.12 -8.43
CA LEU A 10 -3.25 2.52 -7.19
C LEU A 10 -4.11 1.33 -6.74
N GLU A 11 -5.43 1.41 -6.92
CA GLU A 11 -6.36 0.33 -6.60
C GLU A 11 -6.11 -0.93 -7.45
N THR A 12 -5.62 -0.80 -8.70
CA THR A 12 -5.23 -1.97 -9.51
C THR A 12 -4.07 -2.76 -8.89
N ARG A 13 -3.25 -2.11 -8.07
CA ARG A 13 -2.13 -2.73 -7.34
C ARG A 13 -2.50 -3.25 -5.98
N ASN A 14 -3.73 -3.05 -5.52
CA ASN A 14 -4.15 -3.56 -4.20
C ASN A 14 -3.97 -5.08 -4.10
N ASN A 15 -4.19 -5.83 -5.19
CA ASN A 15 -3.96 -7.28 -5.19
C ASN A 15 -2.48 -7.64 -5.04
N ASP A 16 -1.60 -6.98 -5.81
CA ASP A 16 -0.15 -7.19 -5.73
C ASP A 16 0.41 -6.80 -4.36
N ILE A 17 -0.04 -5.65 -3.84
CA ILE A 17 0.31 -5.14 -2.51
C ILE A 17 -0.19 -6.10 -1.42
N ARG A 18 -1.41 -6.62 -1.54
CA ARG A 18 -1.96 -7.61 -0.60
C ARG A 18 -1.16 -8.90 -0.61
N ALA A 19 -0.86 -9.46 -1.79
CA ALA A 19 -0.04 -10.66 -1.92
C ALA A 19 1.36 -10.47 -1.30
N CYS A 20 1.94 -9.28 -1.50
CA CYS A 20 3.22 -8.94 -0.92
C CYS A 20 3.15 -8.79 0.62
N TYR A 21 2.09 -8.18 1.15
CA TYR A 21 1.80 -8.15 2.59
C TYR A 21 1.59 -9.56 3.17
N ASP A 22 0.85 -10.43 2.49
CA ASP A 22 0.63 -11.81 2.92
C ASP A 22 1.97 -12.58 3.02
N GLY A 23 2.94 -12.29 2.14
CA GLY A 23 4.31 -12.80 2.25
C GLY A 23 5.04 -12.31 3.51
N VAL A 24 4.88 -11.03 3.88
CA VAL A 24 5.43 -10.49 5.13
C VAL A 24 4.74 -11.13 6.34
N LEU A 25 3.41 -11.31 6.28
CA LEU A 25 2.61 -11.92 7.33
C LEU A 25 2.99 -13.39 7.58
N ALA A 26 3.34 -14.13 6.52
CA ALA A 26 3.82 -15.50 6.65
C ALA A 26 5.15 -15.60 7.42
N GLY A 27 6.05 -14.62 7.25
CA GLY A 27 7.31 -14.54 8.00
C GLY A 27 7.17 -13.89 9.37
N THR A 28 6.21 -12.99 9.54
CA THR A 28 5.96 -12.24 10.77
C THR A 28 4.46 -12.26 11.11
N PRO A 29 3.98 -13.30 11.80
CA PRO A 29 2.58 -13.41 12.16
C PRO A 29 2.13 -12.21 13.01
N GLY A 30 1.00 -11.60 12.63
CA GLY A 30 0.41 -10.48 13.37
C GLY A 30 0.87 -9.08 12.93
N VAL A 31 1.68 -8.95 11.86
CA VAL A 31 1.99 -7.62 11.30
C VAL A 31 0.71 -6.90 10.91
N SER A 32 0.53 -5.70 11.41
CA SER A 32 -0.63 -4.84 11.13
C SER A 32 -0.22 -3.39 11.28
N GLY A 33 -1.06 -2.50 10.77
CA GLY A 33 -0.83 -1.07 10.83
C GLY A 33 -1.12 -0.40 9.50
N LYS A 34 -0.81 0.89 9.45
CA LYS A 34 -1.00 1.74 8.29
C LYS A 34 0.34 2.08 7.66
N VAL A 35 0.36 2.14 6.33
CA VAL A 35 1.49 2.62 5.55
C VAL A 35 1.01 3.85 4.78
N THR A 36 1.61 5.00 5.10
CA THR A 36 1.37 6.23 4.37
C THR A 36 2.54 6.47 3.43
N ILE A 37 2.26 6.58 2.14
CA ILE A 37 3.27 6.88 1.12
C ILE A 37 2.97 8.26 0.52
N LYS A 38 4.03 9.05 0.36
CA LYS A 38 4.07 10.28 -0.44
C LYS A 38 4.77 9.98 -1.74
N PHE A 39 4.23 10.43 -2.85
CA PHE A 39 4.84 10.22 -4.16
C PHE A 39 4.56 11.40 -5.08
N ASP A 40 5.43 11.58 -6.06
CA ASP A 40 5.29 12.59 -7.10
C ASP A 40 4.74 11.93 -8.36
N VAL A 41 3.81 12.60 -9.04
CA VAL A 41 3.37 12.18 -10.38
C VAL A 41 4.05 13.07 -11.41
N GLU A 42 4.81 12.43 -12.30
CA GLU A 42 5.51 13.11 -13.39
C GLU A 42 4.52 13.67 -14.42
N ASN A 43 4.78 14.88 -14.91
CA ASN A 43 4.05 15.47 -16.01
C ASN A 43 4.29 14.67 -17.31
N GLU A 44 3.33 14.72 -18.23
CA GLU A 44 3.32 14.01 -19.53
C GLU A 44 3.09 12.50 -19.51
N GLN A 45 3.63 11.77 -18.52
CA GLN A 45 3.51 10.29 -18.48
C GLN A 45 2.65 9.80 -17.32
N GLY A 46 2.28 10.68 -16.40
CA GLY A 46 1.54 10.33 -15.19
C GLY A 46 2.28 9.30 -14.34
N LYS A 47 3.62 9.29 -14.36
CA LYS A 47 4.39 8.23 -13.70
C LYS A 47 4.58 8.54 -12.22
N ILE A 48 4.31 7.57 -11.35
CA ILE A 48 4.67 7.64 -9.94
C ILE A 48 6.20 7.60 -9.82
N THR A 49 6.74 8.70 -9.30
CA THR A 49 8.15 8.97 -9.09
C THR A 49 8.39 9.33 -7.62
N ASN A 50 9.61 9.08 -7.15
CA ASN A 50 10.03 9.40 -5.78
C ASN A 50 9.05 8.93 -4.67
N PRO A 51 8.57 7.66 -4.67
CA PRO A 51 7.74 7.17 -3.59
C PRO A 51 8.54 7.10 -2.29
N GLN A 52 8.06 7.80 -1.26
CA GLN A 52 8.67 7.88 0.06
C GLN A 52 7.64 7.55 1.13
N VAL A 53 8.04 6.74 2.11
CA VAL A 53 7.19 6.45 3.27
C VAL A 53 7.16 7.66 4.18
N ASP A 54 5.96 8.05 4.61
CA ASP A 54 5.77 9.07 5.63
C ASP A 54 5.82 8.41 7.02
N PRO A 55 6.91 8.58 7.79
CA PRO A 55 7.03 7.96 9.11
C PRO A 55 6.00 8.51 10.10
N ALA A 56 5.48 9.72 9.90
CA ALA A 56 4.46 10.30 10.78
C ALA A 56 3.08 9.63 10.61
N GLY A 57 2.81 9.10 9.40
CA GLY A 57 1.55 8.41 9.08
C GLY A 57 1.64 6.88 9.10
N THR A 58 2.86 6.33 9.17
CA THR A 58 3.13 4.90 9.05
C THR A 58 3.34 4.24 10.41
N THR A 59 2.50 3.25 10.73
CA THR A 59 2.63 2.42 11.94
C THR A 59 3.00 0.97 11.62
N ALA A 60 2.86 0.55 10.37
CA ALA A 60 3.26 -0.76 9.94
C ALA A 60 4.80 -0.87 9.92
N PRO A 61 5.36 -2.07 10.11
CA PRO A 61 6.80 -2.26 10.11
C PRO A 61 7.40 -2.04 8.71
N GLN A 62 8.68 -1.67 8.68
CA GLN A 62 9.41 -1.31 7.47
C GLN A 62 9.30 -2.33 6.32
N PRO A 63 9.28 -3.67 6.54
CA PRO A 63 9.08 -4.64 5.47
C PRO A 63 7.76 -4.48 4.71
N VAL A 64 6.68 -4.06 5.39
CA VAL A 64 5.38 -3.79 4.74
C VAL A 64 5.46 -2.49 3.94
N ALA A 65 6.15 -1.48 4.46
CA ALA A 65 6.34 -0.21 3.80
C ALA A 65 7.18 -0.34 2.51
N ASP A 66 8.29 -1.09 2.57
CA ASP A 66 9.15 -1.39 1.42
C ASP A 66 8.41 -2.19 0.35
N CYS A 67 7.57 -3.13 0.78
CA CYS A 67 6.70 -3.92 -0.08
C CYS A 67 5.74 -3.02 -0.88
N VAL A 68 5.08 -2.05 -0.22
CA VAL A 68 4.20 -1.10 -0.89
C VAL A 68 4.97 -0.24 -1.89
N ILE A 69 6.10 0.37 -1.48
CA ILE A 69 6.92 1.23 -2.35
C ILE A 69 7.30 0.50 -3.63
N LYS A 70 7.80 -0.74 -3.53
CA LYS A 70 8.24 -1.53 -4.68
C LYS A 70 7.13 -1.82 -5.68
N ASN A 71 5.89 -1.97 -5.20
CA ASN A 71 4.74 -2.26 -6.06
C ASN A 71 4.16 -1.02 -6.74
N ILE A 72 4.42 0.18 -6.21
CA ILE A 72 3.91 1.43 -6.78
C ILE A 72 4.98 2.23 -7.55
N ALA A 73 6.26 1.97 -7.28
CA ALA A 73 7.36 2.66 -7.94
C ALA A 73 7.33 2.43 -9.45
N GLY A 74 7.27 3.52 -10.21
CA GLY A 74 7.30 3.48 -11.66
C GLY A 74 5.98 3.11 -12.34
N LEU A 75 4.86 3.03 -11.60
CA LEU A 75 3.54 2.93 -12.22
C LEU A 75 3.21 4.18 -13.03
N GLY A 76 2.78 3.99 -14.27
CA GLY A 76 2.19 5.06 -15.09
C GLY A 76 0.68 5.15 -14.88
N LEU A 77 0.17 6.36 -14.67
CA LEU A 77 -1.25 6.64 -14.78
C LEU A 77 -1.67 6.52 -16.25
N THR A 78 -2.76 5.82 -16.52
CA THR A 78 -3.32 5.70 -17.88
C THR A 78 -4.80 6.10 -17.84
N PRO A 79 -5.22 7.16 -18.55
CA PRO A 79 -4.41 8.06 -19.39
C PRO A 79 -3.41 8.90 -18.56
N PRO A 80 -2.28 9.33 -19.15
CA PRO A 80 -1.34 10.19 -18.45
C PRO A 80 -1.98 11.55 -18.18
N ASP A 81 -2.06 11.94 -16.90
CA ASP A 81 -2.45 13.30 -16.54
C ASP A 81 -1.20 14.18 -16.60
N ALA A 82 -1.23 15.23 -17.43
CA ALA A 82 -0.07 16.07 -17.70
C ALA A 82 0.31 17.00 -16.53
N ARG A 83 -0.40 16.95 -15.40
CA ARG A 83 -0.17 17.82 -14.25
C ARG A 83 0.79 17.17 -13.26
N LYS A 84 1.89 17.86 -12.96
CA LYS A 84 2.74 17.53 -11.82
C LYS A 84 1.92 17.66 -10.55
N GLY A 85 1.85 16.59 -9.76
CA GLY A 85 1.10 16.57 -8.51
C GLY A 85 1.78 15.71 -7.46
N GLU A 86 1.78 16.21 -6.22
CA GLU A 86 2.14 15.41 -5.05
C GLU A 86 0.91 14.61 -4.61
N GLY A 87 1.08 13.29 -4.51
CA GLY A 87 0.09 12.35 -4.03
C GLY A 87 0.44 11.86 -2.62
N THR A 88 -0.57 11.67 -1.79
CA THR A 88 -0.42 10.93 -0.53
C THR A 88 -1.48 9.85 -0.50
N TRP A 89 -1.06 8.62 -0.23
CA TRP A 89 -1.96 7.46 -0.17
C TRP A 89 -1.68 6.64 1.09
N VAL A 90 -2.75 6.09 1.67
CA VAL A 90 -2.67 5.30 2.90
C VAL A 90 -3.20 3.90 2.60
N TRP A 91 -2.39 2.89 2.86
CA TRP A 91 -2.82 1.50 2.93
C TRP A 91 -2.95 1.07 4.38
N GLU A 92 -4.10 0.48 4.70
CA GLU A 92 -4.33 -0.12 6.00
C GLU A 92 -4.22 -1.65 5.89
N PHE A 93 -3.33 -2.20 6.70
CA PHE A 93 -3.09 -3.63 6.79
C PHE A 93 -3.57 -4.13 8.14
N SER A 94 -4.49 -5.08 8.12
CA SER A 94 -4.96 -5.78 9.31
C SER A 94 -4.52 -7.24 9.21
N ALA A 95 -3.89 -7.72 10.27
CA ALA A 95 -3.71 -9.16 10.43
C ALA A 95 -5.11 -9.77 10.55
N PRO A 96 -5.37 -10.93 9.91
CA PRO A 96 -6.59 -11.66 10.17
C PRO A 96 -6.71 -11.88 11.68
N PRO A 97 -7.93 -11.78 12.25
CA PRO A 97 -8.12 -12.10 13.66
C PRO A 97 -7.50 -13.48 13.91
N PRO A 98 -6.74 -13.65 15.02
CA PRO A 98 -6.19 -14.97 15.34
C PRO A 98 -7.34 -15.99 15.25
N PRO A 99 -7.09 -17.18 14.70
CA PRO A 99 -8.11 -18.21 14.63
C PRO A 99 -8.72 -18.32 16.03
N ALA A 100 -10.03 -18.13 16.14
CA ALA A 100 -10.72 -18.21 17.42
C ALA A 100 -10.23 -19.49 18.10
N PRO A 101 -9.76 -19.43 19.37
CA PRO A 101 -9.35 -20.63 20.06
C PRO A 101 -10.48 -21.63 19.90
N ALA A 102 -10.19 -22.78 19.26
CA ALA A 102 -11.17 -23.83 19.04
C ALA A 102 -11.91 -23.98 20.36
N ALA A 103 -13.21 -23.67 20.36
CA ALA A 103 -14.01 -23.64 21.56
C ALA A 103 -13.74 -24.95 22.30
N ALA A 104 -13.06 -24.84 23.45
CA ALA A 104 -12.75 -26.01 24.25
C ALA A 104 -14.09 -26.73 24.50
N PRO A 105 -14.21 -28.04 24.19
CA PRO A 105 -15.44 -28.76 24.49
C PRO A 105 -15.68 -28.60 25.99
N LYS A 106 -16.85 -28.06 26.35
CA LYS A 106 -17.30 -27.98 27.75
C LYS A 106 -17.33 -29.42 28.28
N SER A 107 -16.45 -29.72 29.24
CA SER A 107 -16.52 -30.94 30.05
C SER A 107 -17.74 -30.92 30.98
#